data_AF-A0A645HC36-F1
#
_entry.id   AF-A0A645HC36-F1
#
_cell.length_a   1.000
_cell.length_b   1.000
_cell.length_c   1.000
_cell.angle_alpha   90.00
_cell.angle_beta   90.00
_cell.angle_gamma   90.00
#
_symmetry.space_group_name_H-M   'P 1'
#
loop_
_entity.id
_entity.type
_entity.pdbx_description
1 polymer ?
#
loop_
_entity_poly.entity_id
_entity_poly.type
_entity_poly.pdbx_seq_one_letter_code
_entity_poly.pdbx_strand_id
1 'polypeptide(L)'
;MATGLCGCGEDEVPDPPVAQSALVGRLFDALKNGRLDEALSLTEKLQSLDSANLDLAELKLRIIANGYVLRCQAKLDAGDTAGALAIIREGCKLYPMHSGLRVLDEELTRLNELHEAAQSLGRAKSAAELSAVLERIAPLSAAYPEAKLLQQDIIRRRGEFRQLQNAPRGKPAAEVVGPVRP
;
A
#
# COMPACT_ATOMS: atom_id res chain seq x y z
N MET A 1 47.65 64.79 15.16
CA MET A 1 47.19 64.45 13.80
C MET A 1 46.15 63.36 13.91
N ALA A 2 44.98 63.59 13.33
CA ALA A 2 43.85 62.67 13.29
C ALA A 2 43.97 61.75 12.07
N THR A 3 43.58 60.48 12.27
CA THR A 3 42.97 59.51 11.33
C THR A 3 43.09 58.15 12.03
N GLY A 4 42.04 57.46 12.49
CA GLY A 4 40.68 57.39 11.99
C GLY A 4 40.61 56.39 10.84
N LEU A 5 40.49 55.10 11.16
CA LEU A 5 40.02 54.06 10.26
C LEU A 5 39.23 53.04 11.08
N CYS A 6 37.92 53.28 11.09
CA CYS A 6 36.88 52.32 11.46
C CYS A 6 36.95 51.15 10.47
N GLY A 7 37.37 49.98 10.94
CA GLY A 7 37.09 48.71 10.27
C GLY A 7 35.83 48.12 10.88
N CYS A 8 34.66 48.53 10.40
CA CYS A 8 33.44 47.75 10.60
C CYS A 8 33.59 46.52 9.71
N GLY A 9 34.04 45.41 10.29
CA GLY A 9 33.81 44.11 9.67
C GLY A 9 32.30 43.95 9.52
N GLU A 10 31.84 43.77 8.29
CA GLU A 10 30.52 43.22 8.02
C GLU A 10 30.52 41.79 8.56
N ASP A 11 30.28 41.66 9.86
CA ASP A 11 29.72 40.45 10.41
C ASP A 11 28.37 40.28 9.72
N GLU A 12 28.27 39.31 8.81
CA GLU A 12 26.99 38.77 8.35
C GLU A 12 26.21 38.37 9.60
N VAL A 13 25.39 39.27 10.09
CA VAL A 13 24.41 38.97 11.14
C VAL A 13 23.50 37.91 10.52
N PRO A 14 23.50 36.67 11.05
CA PRO A 14 22.56 35.67 10.54
C PRO A 14 21.15 36.24 10.67
N ASP A 15 20.36 36.10 9.61
CA ASP A 15 19.00 36.64 9.53
C ASP A 15 18.25 36.43 10.85
N PRO A 16 17.55 37.45 11.37
CA PRO A 16 16.91 37.35 12.67
C PRO A 16 15.92 36.16 12.69
N PRO A 17 15.71 35.49 13.85
CA PRO A 17 14.92 34.27 14.01
C PRO A 17 13.43 34.40 13.63
N VAL A 18 13.01 35.57 13.17
CA VAL A 18 11.66 35.89 12.69
C VAL A 18 11.32 35.08 11.44
N ALA A 19 12.26 34.92 10.51
CA ALA A 19 12.03 34.15 9.27
C ALA A 19 11.82 32.65 9.57
N GLN A 20 12.65 32.08 10.45
CA GLN A 20 12.52 30.69 10.88
C GLN A 20 11.22 30.47 11.68
N SER A 21 10.90 31.37 12.61
CA SER A 21 9.66 31.29 13.39
C SER A 21 8.41 31.36 12.52
N ALA A 22 8.42 32.20 11.48
CA ALA A 22 7.34 32.28 10.50
C ALA A 22 7.21 30.99 9.66
N LEU A 23 8.32 30.37 9.26
CA LEU A 23 8.32 29.10 8.55
C LEU A 23 7.74 27.97 9.40
N VAL A 24 8.14 27.89 10.68
CA VAL A 24 7.60 26.92 11.63
C VAL A 24 6.10 27.12 11.84
N GLY A 25 5.64 28.36 12.00
CA GLY A 25 4.20 28.65 12.10
C GLY A 25 3.41 28.17 10.88
N ARG A 26 3.88 28.48 9.66
CA ARG A 26 3.26 28.00 8.41
C ARG A 26 3.29 26.48 8.30
N LEU A 27 4.36 25.83 8.76
CA LEU A 27 4.46 24.37 8.76
C LEU A 27 3.37 23.76 9.63
N PHE A 28 3.19 24.27 10.85
CA PHE A 28 2.11 23.81 11.73
C PHE A 28 0.73 24.03 11.12
N ASP A 29 0.50 25.19 10.49
CA ASP A 29 -0.76 25.46 9.81
C ASP A 29 -0.99 24.51 8.63
N ALA A 30 0.03 24.22 7.83
CA ALA A 30 -0.07 23.28 6.71
C ALA A 30 -0.40 21.85 7.23
N LEU A 31 0.30 21.39 8.26
CA LEU A 31 0.07 20.09 8.89
C LEU A 31 -1.34 19.98 9.49
N LYS A 32 -1.76 21.00 10.24
CA LYS A 32 -3.10 21.06 10.87
C LYS A 32 -4.22 20.99 9.84
N ASN A 33 -4.01 21.59 8.66
CA ASN A 33 -5.00 21.62 7.58
C ASN A 33 -4.81 20.48 6.56
N GLY A 34 -3.94 19.50 6.82
CA GLY A 34 -3.71 18.36 5.92
C GLY A 34 -3.05 18.71 4.59
N ARG A 35 -2.43 19.89 4.46
CA ARG A 35 -1.72 20.34 3.26
C ARG A 35 -0.31 19.75 3.22
N LEU A 36 -0.22 18.44 2.96
CA LEU A 36 1.03 17.67 3.07
C LEU A 36 2.12 18.13 2.09
N ASP A 37 1.77 18.52 0.86
CA ASP A 37 2.75 19.01 -0.13
C ASP A 37 3.40 20.33 0.34
N GLU A 38 2.58 21.23 0.90
CA GLU A 38 3.06 22.49 1.48
C GLU A 38 3.91 22.21 2.72
N ALA A 39 3.46 21.33 3.61
CA ALA A 39 4.20 20.93 4.80
C ALA A 39 5.56 20.31 4.44
N LEU A 40 5.62 19.50 3.38
CA LEU A 40 6.87 18.90 2.88
C LEU A 40 7.84 19.99 2.42
N SER A 41 7.37 20.92 1.58
CA SER A 41 8.20 22.04 1.11
C SER A 41 8.71 22.92 2.25
N LEU A 42 7.87 23.20 3.26
CA LEU A 42 8.26 23.98 4.44
C LEU A 42 9.27 23.24 5.31
N THR A 43 9.11 21.92 5.46
CA THR A 43 10.06 21.08 6.19
C THR A 43 11.42 21.03 5.49
N GLU A 44 11.45 20.91 4.16
CA GLU A 44 12.69 20.95 3.38
C GLU A 44 13.41 22.29 3.50
N LYS A 45 12.67 23.40 3.48
CA LYS A 45 13.24 24.73 3.71
C LYS A 45 13.84 24.85 5.12
N LEU A 46 13.12 24.40 6.15
CA LEU A 46 13.64 24.42 7.52
C LEU A 46 14.88 23.53 7.68
N GLN A 47 14.88 22.36 7.05
CA GLN A 47 16.02 21.45 7.08
C GLN A 47 17.23 21.99 6.30
N SER A 48 17.02 22.83 5.28
CA SER A 48 18.13 23.50 4.59
C SER A 48 18.82 24.56 5.45
N LEU A 49 18.12 25.11 6.44
CA LEU A 49 18.68 26.07 7.41
C LEU A 49 19.44 25.35 8.53
N ASP A 50 19.02 24.15 8.90
CA ASP A 50 19.68 23.29 9.89
C ASP A 50 19.65 21.83 9.43
N SER A 51 20.68 21.44 8.67
CA SER A 51 20.77 20.11 8.07
C SER A 51 21.08 19.00 9.08
N ALA A 52 21.57 19.36 10.28
CA ALA A 52 21.83 18.43 11.37
C ALA A 52 20.58 18.14 12.21
N ASN A 53 19.47 18.85 11.95
CA ASN A 53 18.21 18.67 12.66
C ASN A 53 17.55 17.33 12.32
N LEU A 54 17.76 16.33 13.18
CA LEU A 54 17.20 15.01 13.01
C LEU A 54 15.67 14.99 13.13
N ASP A 55 15.08 15.89 13.92
CA ASP A 55 13.63 15.97 14.10
C ASP A 55 12.93 16.41 12.81
N LEU A 56 13.51 17.37 12.08
CA LEU A 56 13.01 17.78 10.76
C LEU A 56 13.15 16.67 9.72
N ALA A 57 14.25 15.92 9.77
CA ALA A 57 14.44 14.76 8.90
C ALA A 57 13.39 13.67 9.17
N GLU A 58 13.10 13.38 10.44
CA GLU A 58 12.06 12.42 10.82
C GLU A 58 10.66 12.92 10.42
N LEU A 59 10.36 14.19 10.69
CA LEU A 59 9.09 14.80 10.31
C LEU A 59 8.87 14.73 8.80
N LYS A 60 9.91 15.01 8.00
CA LYS A 60 9.88 14.89 6.54
C LYS A 60 9.44 13.48 6.12
N LEU A 61 10.08 12.45 6.68
CA LEU A 61 9.75 11.05 6.37
C LEU A 61 8.30 10.72 6.75
N ARG A 62 7.82 11.19 7.90
CA ARG A 62 6.41 11.01 8.31
C ARG A 62 5.42 11.70 7.37
N ILE A 63 5.70 12.92 6.92
CA ILE A 63 4.86 13.64 5.94
C ILE A 63 4.77 12.86 4.63
N ILE A 64 5.92 12.38 4.13
CA ILE A 64 6.00 11.55 2.92
C ILE A 64 5.15 10.29 3.08
N ALA A 65 5.35 9.54 4.17
CA ALA A 65 4.60 8.31 4.42
C ALA A 65 3.08 8.58 4.46
N ASN A 66 2.65 9.62 5.16
CA ASN A 66 1.24 10.00 5.24
C ASN A 66 0.65 10.35 3.86
N GLY A 67 1.42 11.04 3.01
CA GLY A 67 0.99 11.33 1.64
C GLY A 67 0.73 10.06 0.82
N TYR A 68 1.63 9.08 0.92
CA TYR A 68 1.43 7.78 0.27
C TYR A 68 0.25 7.00 0.86
N VAL A 69 0.09 7.00 2.18
CA VAL A 69 -1.04 6.34 2.86
C VAL A 69 -2.37 6.91 2.38
N LEU A 70 -2.52 8.24 2.32
CA LEU A 70 -3.76 8.87 1.83
C LEU A 70 -4.08 8.49 0.38
N ARG A 71 -3.06 8.48 -0.49
CA ARG A 71 -3.21 8.09 -1.90
C ARG A 71 -3.59 6.61 -2.03
N CYS A 72 -3.00 5.72 -1.22
CA CYS A 72 -3.37 4.31 -1.16
C CYS A 72 -4.79 4.11 -0.65
N GLN A 73 -5.19 4.81 0.42
CA GLN A 73 -6.52 4.70 1.00
C GLN A 73 -7.59 5.07 -0.03
N ALA A 74 -7.40 6.14 -0.80
CA ALA A 74 -8.33 6.52 -1.87
C ALA A 74 -8.50 5.40 -2.93
N LYS A 75 -7.45 4.62 -3.20
CA LYS A 75 -7.52 3.46 -4.10
C LYS A 75 -8.23 2.27 -3.45
N LEU A 76 -7.94 1.99 -2.18
CA LEU A 76 -8.61 0.94 -1.42
C LEU A 76 -10.12 1.20 -1.27
N ASP A 77 -10.50 2.45 -1.00
CA ASP A 77 -11.91 2.87 -0.90
C ASP A 77 -12.66 2.67 -2.23
N ALA A 78 -11.96 2.78 -3.36
CA ALA A 78 -12.48 2.48 -4.69
C ALA A 78 -12.46 0.98 -5.04
N GLY A 79 -11.97 0.11 -4.14
CA GLY A 79 -11.79 -1.32 -4.39
C GLY A 79 -10.59 -1.67 -5.30
N ASP A 80 -9.72 -0.71 -5.61
CA ASP A 80 -8.55 -0.85 -6.48
C ASP A 80 -7.30 -1.23 -5.66
N THR A 81 -7.21 -2.49 -5.21
CA THR A 81 -6.07 -2.98 -4.42
C THR A 81 -4.76 -2.95 -5.21
N ALA A 82 -4.82 -3.21 -6.52
CA ALA A 82 -3.66 -3.18 -7.40
C ALA A 82 -3.11 -1.75 -7.57
N GLY A 83 -4.00 -0.76 -7.72
CA GLY A 83 -3.63 0.65 -7.76
C GLY A 83 -3.04 1.15 -6.45
N ALA A 84 -3.59 0.72 -5.30
CA ALA A 84 -3.02 1.03 -3.99
C ALA A 84 -1.58 0.50 -3.85
N LEU A 85 -1.36 -0.76 -4.26
CA LEU A 85 -0.04 -1.39 -4.26
C LEU A 85 0.95 -0.69 -5.21
N ALA A 86 0.51 -0.25 -6.38
CA ALA A 86 1.34 0.49 -7.32
C ALA A 86 1.86 1.81 -6.73
N ILE A 87 0.99 2.55 -6.04
CA ILE A 87 1.34 3.81 -5.36
C ILE A 87 2.39 3.58 -4.28
N ILE A 88 2.23 2.54 -3.45
CA ILE A 88 3.19 2.30 -2.37
C ILE A 88 4.55 1.84 -2.90
N ARG A 89 4.56 1.05 -3.98
CA ARG A 89 5.80 0.63 -4.67
C ARG A 89 6.52 1.80 -5.32
N GLU A 90 5.79 2.79 -5.82
CA GLU A 90 6.37 4.07 -6.26
C GLU A 90 7.10 4.74 -5.08
N GLY A 91 6.46 4.82 -3.91
CA GLY A 91 7.05 5.36 -2.68
C GLY A 91 8.29 4.60 -2.23
N CYS A 92 8.27 3.26 -2.23
CA CYS A 92 9.43 2.44 -1.89
C CYS A 92 10.60 2.64 -2.86
N LYS A 93 10.35 2.93 -4.15
CA LYS A 93 11.42 3.22 -5.12
C LYS A 93 12.07 4.58 -4.84
N LEU A 94 11.28 5.58 -4.49
CA LEU A 94 11.76 6.93 -4.21
C LEU A 94 12.40 7.03 -2.81
N TYR A 95 11.94 6.23 -1.86
CA TYR A 95 12.38 6.24 -0.47
C TYR A 95 12.73 4.83 0.02
N PRO A 96 13.78 4.19 -0.52
CA PRO A 96 14.07 2.77 -0.30
C PRO A 96 14.42 2.41 1.15
N MET A 97 14.90 3.37 1.93
CA MET A 97 15.25 3.18 3.35
C MET A 97 14.08 3.45 4.30
N HIS A 98 12.90 3.84 3.78
CA HIS A 98 11.74 4.13 4.60
C HIS A 98 11.06 2.84 5.07
N SER A 99 11.33 2.44 6.31
CA SER A 99 10.79 1.20 6.89
C SER A 99 9.26 1.12 6.86
N GLY A 100 8.57 2.22 7.18
CA GLY A 100 7.10 2.28 7.14
C GLY A 100 6.48 1.98 5.77
N LEU A 101 7.02 2.53 4.69
CA LEU A 101 6.55 2.24 3.33
C LEU A 101 6.77 0.78 2.94
N ARG A 102 7.89 0.19 3.37
CA ARG A 102 8.17 -1.24 3.14
C ARG A 102 7.17 -2.15 3.85
N VAL A 103 6.83 -1.84 5.11
CA VAL A 103 5.79 -2.58 5.84
C VAL A 103 4.44 -2.49 5.10
N LEU A 104 4.09 -1.30 4.61
CA LEU A 104 2.87 -1.11 3.82
C LEU A 104 2.90 -1.86 2.48
N ASP A 105 4.03 -1.95 1.79
CA ASP A 105 4.20 -2.77 0.59
C ASP A 105 3.95 -4.26 0.86
N GLU A 106 4.49 -4.79 1.95
CA GLU A 106 4.29 -6.18 2.37
C GLU A 106 2.81 -6.46 2.73
N GLU A 107 2.14 -5.52 3.40
CA GLU A 107 0.71 -5.62 3.73
C GLU A 107 -0.19 -5.52 2.49
N LEU A 108 0.04 -4.53 1.61
CA LEU A 108 -0.74 -4.35 0.39
C LEU A 108 -0.50 -5.48 -0.62
N THR A 109 0.70 -6.06 -0.65
CA THR A 109 0.99 -7.26 -1.46
C THR A 109 0.10 -8.42 -1.02
N ARG A 110 0.06 -8.71 0.30
CA ARG A 110 -0.80 -9.77 0.85
C ARG A 110 -2.29 -9.51 0.60
N LEU A 111 -2.72 -8.25 0.76
CA LEU A 111 -4.10 -7.85 0.50
C LEU A 111 -4.47 -8.04 -0.98
N ASN A 112 -3.58 -7.66 -1.91
CA ASN A 112 -3.82 -7.83 -3.33
C ASN A 112 -3.86 -9.31 -3.74
N GLU A 113 -2.96 -10.13 -3.21
CA GLU A 113 -2.95 -11.58 -3.45
C GLU A 113 -4.23 -12.25 -2.96
N LEU A 114 -4.74 -11.82 -1.79
CA LEU A 114 -6.02 -12.27 -1.24
C LEU A 114 -7.19 -11.85 -2.13
N HIS A 115 -7.19 -10.59 -2.59
CA HIS A 115 -8.22 -10.06 -3.48
C HIS A 115 -8.29 -10.87 -4.79
N GLU A 116 -7.16 -11.12 -5.43
CA GLU A 116 -7.08 -11.94 -6.64
C GLU A 116 -7.50 -13.39 -6.39
N ALA A 117 -7.11 -13.98 -5.26
CA ALA A 117 -7.50 -15.32 -4.89
C ALA A 117 -9.02 -15.42 -4.66
N ALA A 118 -9.63 -14.42 -4.03
CA ALA A 118 -11.07 -14.34 -3.84
C ALA A 118 -11.81 -14.19 -5.19
N GLN A 119 -11.32 -13.35 -6.10
CA GLN A 119 -11.89 -13.25 -7.45
C GLN A 119 -11.80 -14.59 -8.20
N SER A 120 -10.66 -15.26 -8.12
CA SER A 120 -10.44 -16.57 -8.74
C SER A 120 -11.35 -17.62 -8.12
N LEU A 121 -11.59 -17.54 -6.80
CA LEU A 121 -12.49 -18.44 -6.08
C LEU A 121 -13.91 -18.27 -6.60
N GLY A 122 -14.36 -17.06 -6.89
CA GLY A 122 -15.68 -16.80 -7.49
C GLY A 122 -15.80 -17.29 -8.94
N ARG A 123 -14.70 -17.35 -9.69
CA ARG A 123 -14.68 -17.76 -11.11
C ARG A 123 -14.44 -19.25 -11.35
N ALA A 124 -13.85 -19.97 -10.39
CA ALA A 124 -13.53 -21.38 -10.51
C ALA A 124 -14.79 -22.24 -10.79
N LYS A 125 -14.72 -23.09 -11.82
CA LYS A 125 -15.84 -23.96 -12.26
C LYS A 125 -15.52 -25.44 -12.19
N SER A 126 -14.24 -25.79 -12.29
CA SER A 126 -13.80 -27.19 -12.23
C SER A 126 -13.29 -27.57 -10.84
N ALA A 127 -13.30 -28.88 -10.53
CA ALA A 127 -12.72 -29.37 -9.28
C ALA A 127 -11.21 -29.01 -9.18
N ALA A 128 -10.48 -29.10 -10.29
CA ALA A 128 -9.05 -28.76 -10.32
C ALA A 128 -8.80 -27.28 -10.00
N GLU A 129 -9.55 -26.37 -10.63
CA GLU A 129 -9.48 -24.93 -10.33
C GLU A 129 -9.84 -24.62 -8.87
N LEU A 130 -10.94 -25.21 -8.37
CA LEU A 130 -11.36 -25.01 -6.98
C LEU A 130 -10.30 -25.49 -6.00
N SER A 131 -9.68 -26.66 -6.23
CA SER A 131 -8.61 -27.17 -5.37
C SER A 131 -7.44 -26.18 -5.30
N ALA A 132 -6.92 -25.76 -6.45
CA ALA A 132 -5.78 -24.87 -6.53
C ALA A 132 -6.05 -23.51 -5.85
N VAL A 133 -7.25 -22.94 -6.07
CA VAL A 133 -7.61 -21.67 -5.44
C VAL A 133 -7.82 -21.82 -3.93
N LEU A 134 -8.46 -22.91 -3.48
CA LEU A 134 -8.69 -23.16 -2.05
C LEU A 134 -7.40 -23.39 -1.28
N GLU A 135 -6.38 -23.99 -1.91
CA GLU A 135 -5.04 -24.14 -1.34
C GLU A 135 -4.33 -22.78 -1.22
N ARG A 136 -4.43 -21.93 -2.24
CA ARG A 136 -3.83 -20.58 -2.23
C ARG A 136 -4.52 -19.64 -1.23
N ILE A 137 -5.86 -19.64 -1.16
CA ILE A 137 -6.61 -18.65 -0.37
C ILE A 137 -6.60 -18.94 1.13
N ALA A 138 -6.44 -20.21 1.53
CA ALA A 138 -6.49 -20.61 2.94
C ALA A 138 -5.45 -19.88 3.81
N PRO A 139 -4.13 -19.92 3.52
CA PRO A 139 -3.13 -19.22 4.33
C PRO A 139 -3.28 -17.70 4.27
N LEU A 140 -3.68 -17.14 3.12
CA LEU A 140 -3.89 -15.70 2.95
C LEU A 140 -5.04 -15.20 3.82
N SER A 141 -6.16 -15.93 3.83
CA SER A 141 -7.36 -15.56 4.59
C SER A 141 -7.17 -15.66 6.11
N ALA A 142 -6.22 -16.49 6.58
CA ALA A 142 -5.92 -16.64 8.00
C ALA A 142 -5.32 -15.37 8.63
N ALA A 143 -4.64 -14.54 7.82
CA ALA A 143 -4.14 -13.23 8.23
C ALA A 143 -5.25 -12.18 8.41
N TYR A 144 -6.49 -12.47 7.96
CA TYR A 144 -7.63 -11.55 7.99
C TYR A 144 -8.86 -12.23 8.62
N PRO A 145 -8.83 -12.56 9.92
CA PRO A 145 -9.91 -13.29 10.60
C PRO A 145 -11.24 -12.52 10.63
N GLU A 146 -11.20 -11.20 10.50
CA GLU A 146 -12.39 -10.35 10.46
C GLU A 146 -13.17 -10.46 9.14
N ALA A 147 -12.58 -11.01 8.08
CA ALA A 147 -13.22 -11.23 6.79
C ALA A 147 -14.22 -12.40 6.81
N LYS A 148 -15.22 -12.35 7.70
CA LYS A 148 -16.19 -13.43 7.96
C LYS A 148 -16.92 -13.89 6.70
N LEU A 149 -17.31 -12.95 5.83
CA LEU A 149 -17.98 -13.28 4.57
C LEU A 149 -17.09 -14.09 3.64
N LEU A 150 -15.80 -13.75 3.56
CA LEU A 150 -14.83 -14.52 2.78
C LEU A 150 -14.65 -15.92 3.38
N GLN A 151 -14.58 -16.04 4.70
CA GLN A 151 -14.47 -17.33 5.39
C GLN A 151 -15.69 -18.22 5.12
N GLN A 152 -16.89 -17.65 5.14
CA GLN A 152 -18.12 -18.37 4.79
C GLN A 152 -18.12 -18.84 3.33
N ASP A 153 -17.66 -18.00 2.40
CA ASP A 153 -17.57 -18.37 0.99
C ASP A 153 -16.57 -19.49 0.73
N ILE A 154 -15.40 -19.46 1.40
CA ILE A 154 -14.41 -20.54 1.35
C ILE A 154 -15.02 -21.87 1.84
N ILE A 155 -15.76 -21.85 2.95
CA ILE A 155 -16.43 -23.05 3.48
C ILE A 155 -17.45 -23.58 2.47
N ARG A 156 -18.28 -22.71 1.90
CA ARG A 156 -19.27 -23.07 0.88
C ARG A 156 -18.61 -23.70 -0.34
N ARG A 157 -17.59 -23.05 -0.91
CA ARG A 157 -16.86 -23.52 -2.10
C ARG A 157 -16.10 -24.82 -1.86
N ARG A 158 -15.63 -25.08 -0.64
CA ARG A 158 -15.10 -26.41 -0.24
C ARG A 158 -16.15 -27.51 -0.30
N GLY A 159 -17.40 -27.21 0.04
CA GLY A 159 -18.52 -28.16 -0.09
C GLY A 159 -18.78 -28.52 -1.55
N GLU A 160 -18.83 -27.51 -2.43
CA GLU A 160 -19.01 -27.69 -3.88
C GLU A 160 -17.88 -28.52 -4.50
N PHE A 161 -16.64 -28.28 -4.10
CA PHE A 161 -15.48 -29.07 -4.54
C PHE A 161 -15.64 -30.57 -4.22
N ARG A 162 -16.11 -30.92 -3.01
CA ARG A 162 -16.37 -32.32 -2.64
C ARG A 162 -17.47 -32.95 -3.49
N GLN A 163 -18.50 -32.18 -3.84
CA GLN A 163 -19.58 -32.67 -4.72
C GLN A 163 -19.05 -32.95 -6.13
N LEU A 164 -18.21 -32.07 -6.67
CA LEU A 164 -17.60 -32.24 -7.98
C LEU A 164 -16.61 -33.43 -8.02
N GLN A 165 -15.90 -33.71 -6.93
CA GLN A 165 -15.03 -34.88 -6.83
C GLN A 165 -15.81 -36.20 -6.81
N ASN A 166 -16.98 -36.21 -6.16
CA ASN A 166 -17.82 -37.40 -6.00
C ASN A 166 -18.86 -37.57 -7.12
N ALA A 167 -18.92 -36.63 -8.08
CA ALA A 167 -19.82 -36.72 -9.21
C ALA A 167 -19.48 -37.98 -10.04
N PRO A 168 -20.45 -38.85 -10.36
CA PRO A 168 -20.18 -40.04 -11.14
C PRO A 168 -19.61 -39.62 -12.49
N ARG A 169 -18.39 -40.06 -12.79
CA ARG A 169 -17.80 -39.94 -14.13
C ARG A 169 -18.82 -40.53 -15.09
N GLY A 170 -19.34 -39.71 -15.99
CA GLY A 170 -20.41 -40.11 -16.92
C GLY A 170 -20.11 -41.49 -17.48
N LYS A 171 -21.09 -42.39 -17.42
CA LYS A 171 -20.99 -43.71 -18.04
C LYS A 171 -20.46 -43.52 -19.46
N PRO A 172 -19.45 -44.28 -19.91
CA PRO A 172 -19.06 -44.25 -21.32
C PRO A 172 -20.33 -44.52 -22.13
N ALA A 173 -20.58 -43.67 -23.14
CA ALA A 173 -21.68 -43.85 -24.06
C ALA A 173 -21.66 -45.30 -24.53
N ALA A 174 -22.70 -46.06 -24.18
CA ALA A 174 -22.82 -47.44 -24.59
C ALA A 174 -22.73 -47.47 -26.11
N GLU A 175 -21.70 -48.16 -26.58
CA GLU A 175 -21.44 -48.48 -27.97
C GLU A 175 -22.73 -49.08 -28.56
N VAL A 176 -23.38 -48.33 -29.46
CA VAL A 176 -24.52 -48.83 -30.22
C VAL A 176 -23.96 -49.82 -31.23
N VAL A 177 -23.76 -51.06 -30.77
CA VAL A 177 -23.54 -52.21 -31.65
C VAL A 177 -24.86 -52.47 -32.37
N GLY A 178 -24.98 -51.91 -33.57
CA GLY A 178 -26.09 -52.20 -34.47
C GLY A 178 -26.09 -53.67 -34.87
N PRO A 179 -27.27 -54.30 -35.05
CA PRO A 179 -27.36 -55.71 -35.37
C PRO A 179 -26.82 -55.99 -36.77
N VAL A 180 -25.82 -56.88 -36.84
CA VAL A 180 -25.40 -57.53 -38.08
C VAL A 180 -26.58 -58.37 -38.58
N ARG A 181 -27.12 -58.02 -39.75
CA ARG A 181 -28.12 -58.84 -40.45
C ARG A 181 -27.43 -59.89 -41.33
N PRO A 182 -27.99 -61.10 -41.43
CA PRO A 182 -27.44 -62.23 -42.19
C PRO A 182 -27.48 -62.03 -43.71
#